data_AF-A0A7Z6UA39-F1
#
_entry.id   AF-A0A7Z6UA39-F1
#
_cell.length_a   1.000
_cell.length_b   1.000
_cell.length_c   1.000
_cell.angle_alpha   90.00
_cell.angle_beta   90.00
_cell.angle_gamma   90.00
#
_symmetry.space_group_name_H-M   'P 1'
#
loop_
_entity.id
_entity.type
_entity.pdbx_description
1 polymer ?
#
loop_
_entity_poly.entity_id
_entity_poly.type
_entity_poly.pdbx_seq_one_letter_code
_entity_poly.pdbx_strand_id
1 'polypeptide(L)' 'MFKQLEEDSWRDLRRTDGNGKQTILRISGKSTLEKARDVFYEDVHKRTDIMLKNADSVALLVTLLGRERFVKP' A
#
# COMPACT_ATOMS: atom_id res chain seq x y z
N MET A 1 4.96 -3.30 -4.53
CA MET A 1 4.05 -2.58 -3.60
C MET A 1 4.62 -1.18 -3.33
N PHE A 2 3.77 -0.16 -3.15
CA PHE A 2 4.07 1.29 -3.23
C PHE A 2 4.33 1.84 -4.64
N LYS A 3 3.58 1.32 -5.61
CA LYS A 3 3.62 1.79 -6.99
C LYS A 3 2.23 2.22 -7.45
N GLN A 4 2.19 3.20 -8.34
CA GLN A 4 0.99 3.66 -9.03
C GLN A 4 1.13 3.35 -10.52
N LEU A 5 0.02 2.96 -11.14
CA LEU A 5 -0.08 2.74 -12.58
C LEU A 5 -0.22 4.09 -13.27
N GLU A 6 0.69 4.39 -14.18
CA GLU A 6 0.66 5.57 -15.05
C GLU A 6 0.96 5.12 -16.47
N GLU A 7 0.00 5.33 -17.38
CA GLU A 7 0.15 5.13 -18.84
C GLU A 7 0.93 3.84 -19.18
N ASP A 8 0.46 2.71 -18.65
CA ASP A 8 1.04 1.37 -18.86
C ASP A 8 2.37 1.05 -18.17
N SER A 9 2.84 1.89 -17.24
CA SER A 9 4.04 1.63 -16.44
C SER A 9 3.79 1.74 -14.93
N TRP A 10 4.46 0.87 -14.16
CA TRP A 10 4.41 0.89 -12.70
C TRP A 10 5.52 1.77 -12.14
N ARG A 11 5.17 2.94 -11.60
CA ARG A 11 6.13 3.87 -10.97
C ARG A 11 5.96 3.96 -9.46
N ASP A 12 7.02 4.32 -8.76
CA ASP A 12 6.97 4.57 -7.31
C ASP A 12 6.13 5.81 -6.96
N LEU A 13 5.46 5.78 -5.81
CA LEU A 13 4.64 6.89 -5.32
C LEU A 13 5.46 8.19 -5.20
N ARG A 14 4.89 9.26 -5.74
CA ARG A 14 5.40 10.64 -5.67
C ARG A 14 4.56 11.46 -4.69
N ARG A 15 5.03 12.67 -4.40
CA ARG A 15 4.25 13.63 -3.58
C ARG A 15 3.01 14.15 -4.31
N THR A 16 3.06 14.18 -5.64
CA THR A 16 1.95 14.60 -6.52
C THR A 16 0.81 13.59 -6.56
N ASP A 17 1.07 12.35 -6.18
CA ASP A 17 0.11 11.24 -6.16
C ASP A 17 -0.78 11.26 -4.88
N GLY A 18 -0.72 12.35 -4.12
CA GLY A 18 -1.41 12.54 -2.85
C GLY A 18 -0.55 12.19 -1.62
N ASN A 19 -1.22 12.06 -0.47
CA ASN A 19 -0.56 11.91 0.84
C ASN A 19 -0.05 10.48 1.14
N GLY A 20 -0.22 9.54 0.21
CA GLY A 20 0.12 8.13 0.39
C GLY A 20 1.61 7.92 0.68
N LYS A 21 2.50 8.53 -0.10
CA LYS A 21 3.96 8.44 0.10
C LYS A 21 4.38 8.91 1.50
N GLN A 22 3.93 10.09 1.91
CA GLN A 22 4.33 10.67 3.20
C GLN A 22 3.80 9.84 4.37
N THR A 23 2.61 9.29 4.23
CA THR A 23 2.01 8.41 5.24
C THR A 23 2.81 7.11 5.39
N ILE A 24 3.20 6.46 4.29
CA ILE A 24 4.04 5.25 4.31
C ILE A 24 5.39 5.52 4.98
N LEU A 25 6.05 6.63 4.62
CA LEU A 25 7.35 7.00 5.21
C LEU A 25 7.23 7.29 6.71
N ARG A 26 6.14 7.95 7.14
CA ARG A 26 5.88 8.25 8.54
C ARG A 26 5.61 7.01 9.38
N ILE A 27 4.81 6.06 8.88
CA ILE A 27 4.50 4.81 9.61
C ILE A 27 5.73 3.89 9.66
N SER A 28 6.47 3.78 8.56
CA SER A 28 7.71 2.98 8.53
C SER A 28 8.88 3.63 9.27
N GLY A 29 8.83 4.94 9.54
CA GLY A 29 9.92 5.69 10.14
C GLY A 29 11.15 5.84 9.24
N LYS A 30 10.97 5.73 7.92
CA LYS A 30 12.07 5.74 6.94
C LYS A 30 11.99 6.97 6.02
N SER A 31 13.13 7.33 5.44
CA SER A 31 13.25 8.46 4.51
C SER A 31 13.03 8.11 3.04
N THR A 32 13.07 6.82 2.69
CA THR A 32 12.89 6.33 1.31
C THR A 32 11.88 5.19 1.24
N LEU A 33 11.19 5.07 0.10
CA LEU A 33 10.22 3.99 -0.12
C LEU A 33 10.87 2.61 -0.15
N GLU A 34 12.12 2.53 -0.61
CA GLU A 34 12.93 1.32 -0.56
C GLU A 34 13.08 0.81 0.88
N LYS A 35 13.61 1.64 1.78
CA LYS A 35 13.77 1.28 3.20
C LYS A 35 12.42 1.01 3.89
N ALA A 36 11.36 1.68 3.43
CA ALA A 36 10.01 1.43 3.93
C ALA A 36 9.48 0.05 3.51
N ARG A 37 9.92 -0.50 2.37
CA ARG A 37 9.56 -1.86 1.94
C ARG A 37 10.18 -2.91 2.85
N ASP A 38 11.43 -2.72 3.25
CA ASP A 38 12.10 -3.64 4.17
C ASP A 38 11.31 -3.75 5.48
N VAL A 39 10.95 -2.60 6.06
CA VAL A 39 10.11 -2.53 7.26
C VAL A 39 8.73 -3.17 7.04
N PHE A 40 8.13 -2.98 5.87
CA PHE A 40 6.84 -3.57 5.55
C PHE A 40 6.88 -5.11 5.50
N TYR A 41 7.99 -5.69 5.05
CA TYR A 41 8.15 -7.16 5.04
C TYR A 41 8.49 -7.71 6.43
N GLU A 42 9.31 -7.00 7.19
CA GLU A 42 9.82 -7.44 8.49
C GLU A 42 8.83 -7.23 9.65
N ASP A 43 8.01 -6.17 9.62
CA ASP A 43 7.16 -5.75 10.74
C ASP A 43 5.68 -5.87 10.39
N VAL A 44 5.02 -6.91 10.93
CA VAL A 44 3.60 -7.19 10.70
C VAL A 44 2.66 -6.10 11.22
N HIS A 45 3.03 -5.41 12.30
CA HIS A 45 2.22 -4.35 12.87
C HIS A 45 2.27 -3.11 11.97
N LYS A 46 3.47 -2.68 11.56
CA LYS A 46 3.62 -1.57 10.62
C LYS A 46 3.02 -1.87 9.26
N ARG A 47 3.10 -3.12 8.78
CA ARG A 47 2.41 -3.57 7.58
C ARG A 47 0.90 -3.37 7.69
N THR A 48 0.31 -3.78 8.81
CA THR A 48 -1.12 -3.61 9.07
C THR A 48 -1.50 -2.13 9.12
N ASP A 49 -0.72 -1.29 9.80
CA ASP A 49 -0.95 0.15 9.85
C ASP A 49 -0.84 0.82 8.47
N ILE A 50 0.16 0.44 7.66
CA ILE A 50 0.33 0.93 6.29
C ILE A 50 -0.87 0.52 5.42
N MET A 51 -1.34 -0.73 5.55
CA MET A 51 -2.50 -1.23 4.82
C MET A 51 -3.81 -0.53 5.25
N LEU A 52 -4.01 -0.32 6.55
CA LEU A 52 -5.18 0.35 7.12
C LEU A 52 -5.18 1.87 6.87
N LYS A 53 -4.04 2.53 6.81
CA LYS A 53 -3.97 3.97 6.48
C LYS A 53 -4.07 4.26 4.99
N ASN A 54 -3.80 3.27 4.15
CA ASN A 54 -4.12 3.30 2.73
C ASN A 54 -5.57 2.81 2.47
N ALA A 55 -6.38 2.58 3.51
CA ALA A 55 -7.65 1.85 3.42
C ALA A 55 -8.88 2.64 2.96
N ASP A 56 -8.75 3.89 2.53
CA ASP A 56 -9.72 4.39 1.54
C ASP A 56 -9.59 3.61 0.20
N SER A 57 -8.47 2.90 -0.03
CA SER A 57 -8.27 2.01 -1.19
C SER A 57 -8.15 0.51 -0.87
N VAL A 58 -7.54 0.12 0.26
CA VAL A 58 -7.28 -1.30 0.59
C VAL A 58 -8.46 -2.01 1.29
N ALA A 59 -9.22 -1.34 2.17
CA ALA A 59 -10.44 -1.95 2.73
C ALA A 59 -11.50 -2.18 1.62
N LEU A 60 -11.54 -1.30 0.62
CA LEU A 60 -12.39 -1.49 -0.57
C LEU A 60 -11.97 -2.74 -1.35
N LEU A 61 -10.68 -2.93 -1.64
CA LEU A 61 -10.19 -4.13 -2.34
C LEU A 61 -10.45 -5.42 -1.56
N VAL A 62 -10.23 -5.46 -0.24
CA VAL A 62 -10.56 -6.64 0.58
C VAL A 62 -12.08 -6.87 0.65
N THR A 63 -12.89 -5.81 0.71
CA THR A 63 -14.37 -5.92 0.67
C THR A 63 -14.87 -6.40 -0.70
N LEU A 64 -14.27 -5.95 -1.80
CA LEU A 64 -14.61 -6.37 -3.15
C LEU A 64 -14.15 -7.81 -3.42
N LEU A 65 -12.93 -8.18 -3.01
CA LEU A 65 -12.41 -9.55 -3.11
C LEU A 65 -13.15 -10.53 -2.17
N GLY A 66 -13.63 -10.08 -1.01
CA GLY A 66 -14.51 -10.86 -0.15
C GLY A 66 -15.92 -11.07 -0.71
N ARG A 67 -16.35 -10.24 -1.68
CA ARG A 67 -17.62 -10.36 -2.41
C ARG A 67 -17.51 -11.18 -3.68
N GLU A 68 -16.33 -11.26 -4.30
CA GLU A 68 -16.02 -12.36 -5.21
C GLU A 68 -15.86 -13.64 -4.38
N ARG A 69 -17.00 -14.31 -4.14
CA ARG A 69 -16.99 -15.72 -3.75
C ARG A 69 -16.00 -16.41 -4.68
N PHE A 70 -14.96 -17.02 -4.12
CA PHE A 70 -14.25 -18.09 -4.80
C PHE A 70 -15.27 -19.19 -5.07
N VAL A 71 -16.00 -19.08 -6.18
CA VAL A 71 -16.73 -20.18 -6.77
C VAL A 71 -15.61 -21.08 -7.28
N LYS A 72 -15.16 -21.99 -6.42
CA LYS A 72 -14.35 -23.12 -6.88
C LYS A 72 -15.14 -23.79 -8.02
N PRO A 73 -14.50 -24.15 -9.14
CA PRO A 73 -15.13 -25.02 -10.12
C PRO A 73 -15.51 -26.36 -9.50
#